data_AF-A0A6P0YTY0-F1
#
_entry.id   AF-A0A6P0YTY0-F1
#
_cell.length_a   1.000
_cell.length_b   1.000
_cell.length_c   1.000
_cell.angle_alpha   90.00
_cell.angle_beta   90.00
_cell.angle_gamma   90.00
#
_symmetry.space_group_name_H-M   'P 1'
#
loop_
_entity.id
_entity.type
_entity.pdbx_description
1 polymer ?
#
loop_
_entity_poly.entity_id
_entity_poly.type
_entity_poly.pdbx_seq_one_letter_code
_entity_poly.pdbx_strand_id
1 'polypeptide(L)'
;MNKSTTLDISEIVKNGILFDIKNWPTVMSEDTRFADIIQQFFGMLSEREINYLLVGGVALLSYVEGRNTQDIDLLLSRSDLERLPELSIQDENNDFVRGLFGHLQVDILLTKNKLFNFVSTQCINERQFGDRSVR
;
A
#
# COMPACT_ATOMS: atom_id res chain seq x y z
N MET A 1 -11.49 -9.56 28.55
CA MET A 1 -11.88 -9.08 27.21
C MET A 1 -10.62 -9.02 26.36
N ASN A 2 -10.39 -9.99 25.47
CA ASN A 2 -9.27 -9.92 24.53
C ASN A 2 -9.71 -9.00 23.37
N LYS A 3 -9.24 -7.75 23.37
CA LYS A 3 -9.23 -6.96 22.13
C LYS A 3 -8.24 -7.67 21.20
N SER A 4 -8.74 -8.22 20.11
CA SER A 4 -7.89 -8.65 19.00
C SER A 4 -7.22 -7.38 18.46
N THR A 5 -5.98 -7.11 18.86
CA THR A 5 -5.18 -5.98 18.36
C THR A 5 -4.74 -6.33 16.94
N THR A 6 -5.48 -5.84 15.95
CA THR A 6 -5.06 -5.85 14.55
C THR A 6 -3.87 -4.92 14.39
N LEU A 7 -2.77 -5.42 13.80
CA LEU A 7 -1.56 -4.63 13.57
C LEU A 7 -1.88 -3.43 12.66
N ASP A 8 -1.22 -2.29 12.90
CA ASP A 8 -1.33 -1.10 12.05
C ASP A 8 -0.68 -1.38 10.69
N ILE A 9 -1.25 -0.84 9.60
CA ILE A 9 -0.70 -1.04 8.26
C ILE A 9 0.73 -0.47 8.15
N SER A 10 1.01 0.63 8.86
CA SER A 10 2.35 1.21 8.94
C SER A 10 3.33 0.30 9.66
N GLU A 11 2.89 -0.42 10.70
CA GLU A 11 3.70 -1.40 11.42
C GLU A 11 3.98 -2.64 10.54
N ILE A 12 2.99 -3.09 9.78
CA ILE A 12 3.14 -4.20 8.83
C ILE A 12 4.16 -3.86 7.74
N VAL A 13 4.04 -2.69 7.11
CA VAL A 13 4.96 -2.26 6.05
C VAL A 13 6.35 -1.95 6.62
N LYS A 14 6.43 -1.33 7.80
CA LYS A 14 7.69 -1.08 8.53
C LYS A 14 8.43 -2.37 8.87
N ASN A 15 7.72 -3.36 9.40
CA ASN A 15 8.29 -4.69 9.66
C ASN A 15 8.77 -5.33 8.34
N GLY A 16 8.05 -5.11 7.24
CA GLY A 16 8.52 -5.42 5.88
C GLY A 16 9.94 -4.92 5.55
N ILE A 17 10.28 -3.70 5.95
CA ILE A 17 11.55 -3.05 5.61
C ILE A 17 12.69 -3.43 6.57
N LEU A 18 12.39 -3.54 7.86
CA LEU A 18 13.38 -3.85 8.91
C LEU A 18 14.03 -5.23 8.75
N PHE A 19 13.35 -6.19 8.10
CA PHE A 19 13.81 -7.56 7.97
C PHE A 19 14.44 -7.89 6.60
N ASP A 20 14.66 -6.90 5.72
CA ASP A 20 15.56 -7.05 4.57
C ASP A 20 17.00 -6.70 4.98
N ILE A 21 17.81 -7.76 5.17
CA ILE A 21 19.22 -7.69 5.62
C ILE A 21 20.07 -6.75 4.76
N LYS A 22 19.68 -6.49 3.50
CA LYS A 22 20.40 -5.58 2.59
C LYS A 22 20.28 -4.10 2.95
N ASN A 23 19.27 -3.73 3.73
CA ASN A 23 18.95 -2.34 4.08
C ASN A 23 19.33 -1.96 5.52
N TRP A 24 19.93 -2.87 6.28
CA TRP A 24 20.35 -2.64 7.67
C TRP A 24 21.18 -1.34 7.88
N PRO A 25 22.09 -0.92 6.98
CA PRO A 25 22.81 0.34 7.15
C PRO A 25 21.91 1.60 7.06
N THR A 26 20.84 1.55 6.28
CA THR A 26 19.96 2.69 5.98
C THR A 26 18.80 2.80 6.97
N VAL A 27 18.25 1.65 7.38
CA VAL A 27 17.03 1.55 8.20
C VAL A 27 17.23 2.03 9.64
N MET A 28 18.45 1.92 10.19
CA MET A 28 18.73 2.33 11.58
C MET A 28 18.67 3.85 11.85
N SER A 29 18.40 4.68 10.82
CA SER A 29 18.42 6.14 10.93
C SER A 29 17.13 6.89 10.50
N GLU A 30 16.13 6.20 9.92
CA GLU A 30 14.93 6.84 9.33
C GLU A 30 13.57 6.27 9.79
N ASP A 31 13.59 5.37 10.78
CA ASP A 31 12.54 4.39 11.11
C ASP A 31 11.20 4.95 11.64
N THR A 32 11.14 6.18 12.14
CA THR A 32 9.87 6.85 12.52
C THR A 32 9.24 7.57 11.33
N ARG A 33 10.08 8.16 10.47
CA ARG A 33 9.65 9.03 9.36
C ARG A 33 8.93 8.25 8.25
N PHE A 34 9.28 6.98 8.06
CA PHE A 34 8.66 6.14 7.05
C PHE A 34 7.26 5.65 7.43
N ALA A 35 7.05 5.26 8.70
CA ALA A 35 5.72 4.90 9.20
C ALA A 35 4.73 6.08 9.07
N ASP A 36 5.19 7.29 9.34
CA ASP A 36 4.40 8.51 9.18
C ASP A 36 4.01 8.76 7.71
N ILE A 37 4.90 8.45 6.75
CA ILE A 37 4.61 8.59 5.31
C ILE A 37 3.53 7.60 4.87
N ILE A 38 3.58 6.35 5.33
CA ILE A 38 2.54 5.35 5.04
C ILE A 38 1.19 5.79 5.63
N GLN A 39 1.19 6.29 6.87
CA GLN A 39 -0.03 6.80 7.50
C GLN A 39 -0.62 7.99 6.74
N GLN A 40 0.23 8.93 6.30
CA GLN A 40 -0.16 10.08 5.48
C GLN A 40 -0.70 9.62 4.12
N PHE A 41 -0.06 8.65 3.48
CA PHE A 41 -0.50 8.11 2.20
C PHE A 41 -1.92 7.54 2.29
N PHE A 42 -2.16 6.60 3.21
CA PHE A 42 -3.50 6.04 3.40
C PHE A 42 -4.51 7.04 3.97
N GLY A 43 -4.05 8.04 4.74
CA GLY A 43 -4.87 9.17 5.18
C GLY A 43 -5.41 9.95 3.98
N MET A 44 -4.52 10.34 3.06
CA MET A 44 -4.88 11.02 1.82
C MET A 44 -5.84 10.20 0.95
N LEU A 45 -5.62 8.89 0.80
CA LEU A 45 -6.54 8.02 0.05
C LEU A 45 -7.95 8.05 0.65
N SER A 46 -8.04 8.00 1.99
CA SER A 46 -9.31 8.06 2.71
C SER A 46 -9.98 9.43 2.62
N GLU A 47 -9.25 10.51 2.87
CA GLU A 47 -9.76 11.89 2.86
C GLU A 47 -10.33 12.29 1.51
N ARG A 48 -9.74 11.79 0.43
CA ARG A 48 -10.21 12.05 -0.93
C ARG A 48 -11.27 11.07 -1.39
N GLU A 49 -11.55 10.00 -0.65
CA GLU A 49 -12.45 8.90 -1.05
C GLU A 49 -11.95 8.21 -2.35
N ILE A 50 -10.66 7.89 -2.40
CA ILE A 50 -10.08 7.16 -3.53
C ILE A 50 -10.62 5.73 -3.51
N ASN A 51 -11.19 5.28 -4.62
CA ASN A 51 -11.64 3.90 -4.73
C ASN A 51 -10.47 3.01 -5.16
N TYR A 52 -9.90 2.27 -4.21
CA TYR A 52 -8.80 1.35 -4.45
C TYR A 52 -9.02 -0.01 -3.79
N LEU A 53 -8.29 -1.00 -4.26
CA LEU A 53 -8.12 -2.31 -3.64
C LEU A 53 -6.61 -2.53 -3.39
N LEU A 54 -6.23 -2.78 -2.14
CA LEU A 54 -4.86 -3.13 -1.76
C LEU A 54 -4.58 -4.57 -2.18
N VAL A 55 -3.51 -4.78 -2.94
CA VAL A 55 -3.12 -6.11 -3.44
C VAL A 55 -1.66 -6.43 -3.11
N GLY A 56 -1.14 -7.49 -3.71
CA GLY A 56 0.28 -7.82 -3.64
C GLY A 56 0.72 -8.27 -2.26
N GLY A 57 1.99 -8.00 -1.95
CA GLY A 57 2.63 -8.50 -0.74
C GLY A 57 1.99 -7.99 0.54
N VAL A 58 1.71 -6.69 0.63
CA VAL A 58 1.13 -6.03 1.81
C VAL A 58 -0.24 -6.63 2.15
N ALA A 59 -1.09 -6.91 1.15
CA ALA A 59 -2.37 -7.59 1.35
C ALA A 59 -2.19 -9.02 1.93
N LEU A 60 -1.11 -9.70 1.55
CA LEU A 60 -0.78 -11.07 1.96
C LEU A 60 -0.03 -11.16 3.31
N LEU A 61 0.52 -10.06 3.85
CA LEU A 61 1.24 -10.07 5.14
C LEU A 61 0.33 -10.40 6.32
N SER A 62 -0.99 -10.31 6.15
CA SER A 62 -1.97 -10.80 7.13
C SER A 62 -2.08 -12.34 7.20
N TYR A 63 -1.42 -13.08 6.31
CA TYR A 63 -1.53 -14.54 6.21
C TYR A 63 -0.21 -15.30 6.38
N VAL A 64 0.95 -14.65 6.23
CA VAL A 64 2.26 -15.30 6.35
C VAL A 64 3.22 -14.39 7.11
N GLU A 65 3.49 -14.77 8.36
CA GLU A 65 4.49 -14.13 9.22
C GLU A 65 5.87 -14.20 8.53
N GLY A 66 6.57 -13.06 8.38
CA GLY A 66 7.90 -12.99 7.78
C GLY A 66 7.98 -12.84 6.25
N ARG A 67 6.86 -12.63 5.54
CA ARG A 67 6.89 -12.02 4.20
C ARG A 67 7.04 -10.51 4.35
N ASN A 68 7.81 -9.89 3.46
CA ASN A 68 8.20 -8.49 3.55
C ASN A 68 8.13 -7.88 2.15
N THR A 69 7.38 -6.79 1.97
CA THR A 69 7.40 -6.00 0.72
C THR A 69 7.60 -4.52 1.04
N GLN A 70 8.41 -3.84 0.24
CA GLN A 70 8.82 -2.45 0.43
C GLN A 70 7.93 -1.46 -0.34
N ASP A 71 7.04 -2.02 -1.16
CA ASP A 71 6.23 -1.33 -2.14
C ASP A 71 4.74 -1.57 -1.81
N ILE A 72 3.88 -0.60 -2.12
CA ILE A 72 2.43 -0.75 -2.01
C ILE A 72 1.85 -1.01 -3.40
N ASP A 73 1.13 -2.11 -3.55
CA ASP A 73 0.41 -2.42 -4.78
C ASP A 73 -1.08 -2.04 -4.66
N LEU A 74 -1.58 -1.16 -5.52
CA LEU A 74 -2.98 -0.74 -5.56
C LEU A 74 -3.65 -1.05 -6.90
N LEU A 75 -4.87 -1.58 -6.85
CA LEU A 75 -5.80 -1.58 -7.98
C LEU A 75 -6.69 -0.35 -7.91
N LEU A 76 -6.62 0.54 -8.89
CA LEU A 76 -7.49 1.73 -8.97
C LEU A 76 -7.67 2.22 -10.41
N SER A 77 -8.63 3.12 -10.62
CA SER A 77 -8.91 3.71 -11.93
C SER A 77 -7.91 4.81 -12.30
N ARG A 78 -7.72 5.08 -13.60
CA ARG A 78 -6.92 6.25 -14.04
C ARG A 78 -7.45 7.56 -13.45
N SER A 79 -8.77 7.73 -13.42
CA SER A 79 -9.41 8.93 -12.85
C SER A 79 -9.15 9.09 -11.35
N ASP A 80 -9.07 7.99 -10.61
CA ASP A 80 -8.69 8.03 -9.20
C ASP A 80 -7.21 8.38 -9.02
N LEU A 81 -6.33 7.86 -9.88
CA LEU A 81 -4.92 8.22 -9.89
C LEU A 81 -4.70 9.71 -10.17
N GLU A 82 -5.43 10.28 -11.12
CA GLU A 82 -5.34 11.72 -11.46
C GLU A 82 -5.69 12.65 -10.28
N ARG A 83 -6.41 12.13 -9.27
CA ARG A 83 -6.72 12.83 -8.03
C ARG A 83 -5.61 12.75 -6.97
N LEU A 84 -4.47 12.15 -7.30
CA LEU A 84 -3.29 11.98 -6.46
C LEU A 84 -2.05 12.69 -7.04
N PRO A 85 -2.07 14.03 -7.20
CA PRO A 85 -0.92 14.78 -7.74
C PRO A 85 0.36 14.66 -6.90
N GLU A 86 0.26 14.24 -5.63
CA GLU A 86 1.40 13.97 -4.75
C GLU A 86 2.20 12.73 -5.16
N LEU A 87 1.62 11.85 -5.97
CA LEU A 87 2.26 10.64 -6.45
C LEU A 87 3.04 10.96 -7.73
N SER A 88 4.35 11.09 -7.60
CA SER A 88 5.23 11.37 -8.73
C SER A 88 5.41 10.12 -9.58
N ILE A 89 4.80 10.10 -10.77
CA ILE A 89 4.92 9.00 -11.73
C ILE A 89 6.38 8.89 -12.21
N GLN A 90 6.98 7.72 -12.03
CA GLN A 90 8.35 7.40 -12.44
C GLN A 90 8.36 6.61 -13.75
N ASP A 91 7.40 5.71 -13.91
CA ASP A 91 7.24 4.88 -15.10
C ASP A 91 5.76 4.56 -15.31
N GLU A 92 5.35 4.42 -16.57
CA GLU A 92 3.97 4.08 -16.93
C GLU A 92 3.94 3.29 -18.23
N ASN A 93 3.10 2.26 -18.26
CA ASN A 93 2.68 1.60 -19.48
C ASN A 93 1.14 1.53 -19.55
N ASN A 94 0.62 0.70 -20.47
CA ASN A 94 -0.82 0.57 -20.62
C ASN A 94 -1.50 0.13 -19.32
N ASP A 95 -1.01 -0.87 -18.61
CA ASP A 95 -1.76 -1.47 -17.50
C ASP A 95 -1.19 -1.13 -16.12
N PHE A 96 0.02 -0.58 -16.07
CA PHE A 96 0.77 -0.35 -14.84
C PHE A 96 1.31 1.08 -14.77
N VAL A 97 1.33 1.63 -13.55
CA VAL A 97 2.02 2.88 -13.22
C VAL A 97 2.86 2.65 -11.99
N ARG A 98 4.12 3.08 -12.02
CA ARG A 98 4.96 3.16 -10.82
C ARG A 98 5.09 4.61 -10.41
N GLY A 99 4.82 4.90 -9.15
CA GLY A 99 5.06 6.23 -8.61
C GLY A 99 5.68 6.23 -7.23
N LEU A 100 6.02 7.44 -6.80
CA LEU A 100 6.61 7.72 -5.49
C LEU A 100 5.74 8.71 -4.73
N PHE A 101 5.41 8.37 -3.49
CA PHE A 101 4.83 9.29 -2.51
C PHE A 101 5.87 9.56 -1.42
N GLY A 102 6.54 10.71 -1.49
CA GLY A 102 7.79 10.90 -0.73
C GLY A 102 8.85 9.90 -1.19
N HIS A 103 9.22 8.94 -0.33
CA HIS A 103 10.11 7.83 -0.67
C HIS A 103 9.42 6.45 -0.64
N LEU A 104 8.09 6.42 -0.52
CA LEU A 104 7.29 5.21 -0.59
C LEU A 104 7.01 4.87 -2.06
N GLN A 105 7.44 3.70 -2.52
CA GLN A 105 7.06 3.17 -3.82
C GLN A 105 5.61 2.69 -3.80
N VAL A 106 4.85 3.13 -4.80
CA VAL A 106 3.47 2.72 -5.01
C VAL A 106 3.34 2.23 -6.46
N ASP A 107 3.10 0.94 -6.61
CA ASP A 107 2.81 0.31 -7.89
C ASP A 107 1.28 0.24 -8.07
N ILE A 108 0.81 0.71 -9.22
CA ILE A 108 -0.60 0.87 -9.52
C ILE A 108 -0.95 -0.01 -10.71
N LEU A 109 -1.94 -0.87 -10.50
CA LEU A 109 -2.53 -1.74 -11.49
C LEU A 109 -3.85 -1.08 -11.95
N LEU A 110 -3.89 -0.64 -13.21
CA LEU A 110 -5.02 0.14 -13.72
C LEU A 110 -6.23 -0.74 -14.03
N THR A 111 -7.37 -0.42 -13.44
CA THR A 111 -8.62 -1.19 -13.59
C THR A 111 -9.23 -1.14 -15.00
N LYS A 112 -8.65 -0.41 -15.95
CA LYS A 112 -9.02 -0.55 -17.37
C LYS A 112 -8.65 -1.93 -17.94
N ASN A 113 -7.66 -2.60 -17.36
CA ASN A 113 -7.33 -3.97 -17.70
C ASN A 113 -8.42 -4.91 -17.17
N LYS A 114 -8.93 -5.81 -18.03
CA LYS A 114 -10.09 -6.67 -17.70
C LYS A 114 -9.84 -7.60 -16.51
N LEU A 115 -8.62 -8.12 -16.36
CA LEU A 115 -8.26 -8.96 -15.22
C LEU A 115 -8.25 -8.14 -13.92
N PHE A 116 -7.66 -6.95 -13.96
CA PHE A 116 -7.57 -6.04 -12.82
C PHE A 116 -8.96 -5.56 -12.38
N ASN A 117 -9.83 -5.24 -13.33
CA ASN A 117 -11.24 -4.93 -13.04
C ASN A 117 -11.99 -6.11 -12.42
N PHE A 118 -11.74 -7.32 -12.90
CA PHE A 118 -12.36 -8.52 -12.32
C PHE A 118 -11.93 -8.67 -10.86
N VAL A 119 -10.63 -8.57 -10.56
CA VAL A 119 -10.13 -8.66 -9.19
C VAL A 119 -10.72 -7.54 -8.32
N SER A 120 -10.73 -6.30 -8.81
CA SER A 120 -11.25 -5.13 -8.07
C SER A 120 -12.76 -5.15 -7.83
N THR A 121 -13.52 -6.05 -8.48
CA THR A 121 -14.98 -6.13 -8.33
C THR A 121 -15.45 -7.45 -7.74
N GLN A 122 -14.71 -8.54 -7.94
CA GLN A 122 -15.13 -9.90 -7.56
C GLN A 122 -14.27 -10.51 -6.45
N CYS A 123 -13.09 -9.95 -6.17
CA CYS A 123 -12.12 -10.52 -5.21
C CYS A 123 -11.82 -9.57 -4.05
N ILE A 124 -12.80 -8.76 -3.66
CA ILE A 124 -12.67 -7.75 -2.59
C ILE A 124 -12.77 -8.42 -1.22
N ASN A 125 -11.87 -8.09 -0.30
CA ASN A 125 -11.98 -8.47 1.10
C ASN A 125 -11.65 -7.27 1.99
N GLU A 126 -12.64 -6.72 2.68
CA GLU A 126 -12.37 -5.67 3.67
C GLU A 126 -11.67 -6.25 4.90
N ARG A 127 -10.60 -5.58 5.33
CA ARG A 127 -9.82 -5.96 6.52
C ARG A 127 -9.48 -4.75 7.38
N GLN A 128 -9.45 -5.00 8.68
CA GLN A 128 -9.09 -4.01 9.69
C GLN A 128 -7.57 -4.05 9.94
N PHE A 129 -6.92 -2.90 9.80
CA PHE A 129 -5.52 -2.64 10.11
C PHE A 129 -5.45 -1.49 11.11
N GLY A 130 -5.12 -1.79 12.38
CA GLY A 130 -5.29 -0.82 13.47
C GLY A 130 -6.72 -0.25 13.49
N ASP A 131 -6.86 1.07 13.40
CA ASP A 131 -8.14 1.77 13.36
C ASP A 131 -8.70 1.99 11.94
N ARG A 132 -8.01 1.51 10.89
CA ARG A 132 -8.41 1.68 9.49
C ARG A 132 -8.99 0.41 8.88
N SER A 133 -10.11 0.54 8.18
CA SER A 133 -10.61 -0.50 7.27
C SER A 133 -10.04 -0.26 5.87
N VAL A 134 -9.48 -1.30 5.26
CA VAL A 134 -8.90 -1.27 3.92
C VAL A 134 -9.53 -2.38 3.07
N ARG A 135 -9.83 -2.06 1.82
CA ARG A 135 -10.36 -2.99 0.83
C ARG A 135 -9.27 -3.78 0.15
#